data_AF-A0A6G7B9I5-F1
#
_entry.id   AF-A0A6G7B9I5-F1
#
_cell.length_a   1.000
_cell.length_b   1.000
_cell.length_c   1.000
_cell.angle_alpha   90.00
_cell.angle_beta   90.00
_cell.angle_gamma   90.00
#
_symmetry.space_group_name_H-M   'P 1'
#
loop_
_entity.id
_entity.type
_entity.pdbx_description
1 polymer ?
#
loop_
_entity_poly.entity_id
_entity_poly.type
_entity_poly.pdbx_seq_one_letter_code
_entity_poly.pdbx_strand_id
1 'polypeptide(L)'
;MVKQDWELLKEIRKVQKLSEEEQQEYWTNKFDKLDFSDELKIRNSFKTLKEGDYITVFWADNIPYHLNLTNKGISYNHFISKIRSHSYIIKWIFGIIATVIGAIIISKLGF
;
A
#
# COMPACT_ATOMS: atom_id res chain seq x y z
N MET A 1 -2.07 2.82 -12.70
CA MET A 1 -2.54 2.77 -11.29
C MET A 1 -2.43 4.14 -10.69
N VAL A 2 -3.53 4.61 -10.11
CA VAL A 2 -3.56 5.82 -9.30
C VAL A 2 -3.23 5.50 -7.85
N LYS A 3 -3.03 6.53 -7.02
CA LYS A 3 -2.71 6.38 -5.58
C LYS A 3 -3.70 5.47 -4.86
N GLN A 4 -4.98 5.58 -5.18
CA GLN A 4 -6.05 4.80 -4.58
C GLN A 4 -5.90 3.30 -4.84
N ASP A 5 -5.62 2.88 -6.08
CA ASP A 5 -5.44 1.47 -6.45
C ASP A 5 -4.32 0.83 -5.64
N TRP A 6 -3.23 1.57 -5.43
CA TRP A 6 -2.11 1.09 -4.66
C TRP A 6 -2.41 1.00 -3.15
N GLU A 7 -3.18 1.94 -2.59
CA GLU A 7 -3.63 1.82 -1.20
C GLU A 7 -4.54 0.60 -1.01
N LEU A 8 -5.47 0.37 -1.95
CA LEU A 8 -6.30 -0.82 -1.95
C LEU A 8 -5.44 -2.10 -2.04
N LEU A 9 -4.45 -2.17 -2.94
CA LEU A 9 -3.60 -3.35 -3.06
C LEU A 9 -2.82 -3.69 -1.77
N LYS A 10 -2.41 -2.68 -0.99
CA LYS A 10 -1.74 -2.89 0.30
C LYS A 10 -2.71 -3.34 1.38
N GLU A 11 -3.93 -2.81 1.36
CA GLU A 11 -4.99 -3.21 2.27
C GLU A 11 -5.35 -4.68 2.04
N ILE A 12 -5.56 -5.09 0.78
CA ILE A 12 -5.79 -6.49 0.38
C ILE A 12 -4.68 -7.39 0.93
N ARG A 13 -3.41 -6.97 0.79
CA ARG A 13 -2.27 -7.73 1.33
C ARG A 13 -2.30 -7.88 2.84
N LYS A 14 -2.76 -6.86 3.58
CA LYS A 14 -2.86 -6.93 5.05
C LYS A 14 -3.98 -7.90 5.44
N VAL A 15 -5.13 -7.78 4.79
CA VAL A 15 -6.32 -8.58 5.06
C VAL A 15 -6.08 -10.06 4.72
N GLN A 16 -5.37 -10.37 3.64
CA GLN A 16 -5.01 -11.76 3.28
C GLN A 16 -4.16 -12.51 4.30
N LYS A 17 -3.61 -11.84 5.32
CA LYS A 17 -2.89 -12.51 6.41
C LYS A 17 -3.80 -13.03 7.51
N LEU A 18 -5.07 -12.64 7.48
CA LEU A 18 -6.09 -13.03 8.45
C LEU A 18 -6.73 -14.36 8.06
N SER A 19 -7.49 -14.97 8.98
CA SER A 19 -8.31 -16.14 8.65
C SER A 19 -9.36 -15.79 7.58
N GLU A 20 -9.89 -16.79 6.88
CA GLU A 20 -10.92 -16.55 5.85
C GLU A 20 -12.18 -15.87 6.43
N GLU A 21 -12.55 -16.24 7.66
CA GLU A 21 -13.66 -15.65 8.41
C GLU A 21 -13.41 -14.17 8.73
N GLU A 22 -12.22 -13.84 9.25
CA GLU A 22 -11.80 -12.47 9.54
C GLU A 22 -11.71 -11.61 8.27
N GLN A 23 -11.32 -12.22 7.14
CA GLN A 23 -11.30 -11.54 5.85
C GLN A 23 -12.72 -11.18 5.38
N GLN A 24 -13.65 -12.14 5.45
CA GLN A 24 -15.05 -11.88 5.09
C GLN A 24 -15.67 -10.83 5.99
N GLU A 25 -15.49 -10.94 7.31
CA GLU A 25 -15.98 -9.95 8.27
C GLU A 25 -15.43 -8.54 7.96
N TYR A 26 -14.13 -8.43 7.66
CA TYR A 26 -13.51 -7.17 7.32
C TYR A 26 -14.14 -6.51 6.09
N TRP A 27 -14.29 -7.26 4.99
CA TRP A 27 -14.83 -6.71 3.76
C TRP A 27 -16.32 -6.37 3.87
N THR A 28 -17.12 -7.22 4.53
CA THR A 28 -18.53 -6.93 4.83
C THR A 28 -18.66 -5.63 5.60
N ASN A 29 -17.97 -5.52 6.75
CA ASN A 29 -18.01 -4.32 7.59
C ASN A 29 -17.54 -3.06 6.87
N LYS A 30 -16.61 -3.20 5.93
CA LYS A 30 -16.13 -2.07 5.12
C LYS A 30 -17.19 -1.64 4.13
N PHE A 31 -17.70 -2.55 3.30
CA PHE A 31 -18.65 -2.24 2.25
C PHE A 31 -20.01 -1.77 2.80
N ASP A 32 -20.45 -2.28 3.95
CA ASP A 32 -21.70 -1.86 4.61
C ASP A 32 -21.69 -0.39 5.06
N LYS A 33 -20.50 0.19 5.25
CA LYS A 33 -20.33 1.58 5.72
C LYS A 33 -20.06 2.57 4.59
N LEU A 34 -19.90 2.11 3.36
CA LEU A 34 -19.62 2.98 2.22
C LEU A 34 -20.90 3.63 1.72
N ASP A 35 -20.81 4.91 1.36
CA ASP A 35 -21.81 5.51 0.49
C ASP A 35 -21.62 5.02 -0.95
N PHE A 36 -22.62 5.26 -1.80
CA PHE A 36 -22.59 4.84 -3.20
C PHE A 36 -21.39 5.39 -3.99
N SER A 37 -20.93 6.61 -3.68
CA SER A 37 -19.82 7.26 -4.38
C SER A 37 -18.50 6.58 -4.03
N ASP A 38 -18.28 6.30 -2.76
CA ASP A 38 -17.07 5.64 -2.28
C ASP A 38 -17.06 4.15 -2.64
N GLU A 39 -18.22 3.49 -2.66
CA GLU A 39 -18.36 2.14 -3.18
C GLU A 39 -17.95 2.08 -4.67
N LEU A 40 -18.44 3.02 -5.49
CA LEU A 40 -18.08 3.09 -6.90
C LEU A 40 -16.58 3.30 -7.09
N LYS A 41 -15.97 4.19 -6.30
CA LYS A 41 -14.52 4.44 -6.33
C LYS A 41 -13.73 3.17 -5.99
N ILE A 42 -14.05 2.48 -4.90
CA ILE A 42 -13.29 1.28 -4.49
C ILE A 42 -13.48 0.15 -5.51
N ARG A 43 -14.68 -0.01 -6.09
CA ARG A 43 -14.94 -1.00 -7.15
C ARG A 43 -14.16 -0.73 -8.43
N ASN A 44 -14.03 0.53 -8.83
CA ASN A 44 -13.19 0.92 -9.96
C ASN A 44 -11.71 0.58 -9.71
N SER A 45 -11.22 0.75 -8.47
CA SER A 45 -9.88 0.30 -8.10
C SER A 45 -9.75 -1.23 -8.12
N PHE A 46 -10.73 -1.98 -7.60
CA PHE A 46 -10.74 -3.45 -7.73
C PHE A 46 -10.70 -3.89 -9.20
N LYS A 47 -11.49 -3.25 -10.07
CA LYS A 47 -11.49 -3.50 -11.52
C LYS A 47 -10.11 -3.25 -12.12
N THR A 48 -9.51 -2.10 -11.84
CA THR A 48 -8.17 -1.73 -12.32
C THR A 48 -7.10 -2.73 -11.86
N LEU A 49 -7.15 -3.17 -10.61
CA LEU A 49 -6.21 -4.15 -10.06
C LEU A 49 -6.39 -5.54 -10.70
N LYS A 50 -7.64 -5.95 -10.95
CA LYS A 50 -7.96 -7.21 -11.64
C LYS A 50 -7.49 -7.18 -13.10
N GLU A 51 -7.81 -6.13 -13.84
CA GLU A 51 -7.38 -5.95 -15.24
C GLU A 51 -5.86 -5.85 -15.37
N GLY A 52 -5.20 -5.29 -14.35
CA GLY A 52 -3.75 -5.23 -14.26
C GLY A 52 -3.07 -6.55 -13.83
N ASP A 53 -3.83 -7.63 -13.62
CA ASP A 53 -3.34 -8.92 -13.12
C ASP A 53 -2.63 -8.82 -11.76
N TYR A 54 -3.06 -7.92 -10.87
CA TYR A 54 -2.50 -7.82 -9.51
C TYR A 54 -3.28 -8.65 -8.48
N ILE A 55 -4.57 -8.88 -8.74
CA ILE A 55 -5.47 -9.66 -7.90
C ILE A 55 -6.39 -10.53 -8.74
N THR A 56 -6.91 -11.59 -8.14
CA THR A 56 -8.13 -12.25 -8.59
C THR A 56 -9.24 -11.93 -7.61
N VAL A 57 -10.42 -11.55 -8.10
CA VAL A 57 -11.58 -11.25 -7.26
C VAL A 57 -12.86 -11.87 -7.84
N PHE A 58 -13.57 -12.61 -6.99
CA PHE A 58 -14.94 -13.07 -7.17
C PHE A 58 -15.85 -12.32 -6.19
N TRP A 59 -17.02 -11.90 -6.66
CA TRP A 59 -17.95 -11.08 -5.89
C TRP A 59 -19.17 -11.91 -5.48
N ALA A 60 -19.63 -11.71 -4.24
CA ALA A 60 -20.94 -12.14 -3.77
C ALA A 60 -21.73 -10.88 -3.42
N ASP A 61 -22.77 -10.59 -4.20
CA ASP A 61 -23.50 -9.32 -4.17
C ASP A 61 -22.55 -8.11 -4.29
N ASN A 62 -22.31 -7.43 -3.16
CA ASN A 62 -21.51 -6.22 -3.08
C ASN A 62 -20.17 -6.39 -2.38
N ILE A 63 -19.83 -7.61 -1.95
CA ILE A 63 -18.67 -7.89 -1.12
C ILE A 63 -17.71 -8.81 -1.89
N PRO A 64 -16.39 -8.54 -1.85
CA PRO A 64 -15.41 -9.46 -2.42
C PRO A 64 -15.36 -10.75 -1.60
N TYR A 65 -15.69 -11.88 -2.23
CA TYR A 65 -15.82 -13.19 -1.58
C TYR A 65 -14.55 -14.03 -1.71
N HIS A 66 -14.05 -14.24 -2.93
CA HIS A 66 -12.74 -14.87 -3.15
C HIS A 66 -11.76 -13.84 -3.67
N LEU A 67 -10.82 -13.40 -2.81
CA LEU A 67 -9.88 -12.33 -3.13
C LEU A 67 -8.43 -12.78 -2.87
N ASN A 68 -7.68 -13.03 -3.95
CA ASN A 68 -6.29 -13.49 -3.88
C ASN A 68 -5.32 -12.52 -4.59
N LEU A 69 -4.08 -12.45 -4.10
CA LEU A 69 -3.00 -11.75 -4.78
C LEU A 69 -2.40 -12.67 -5.85
N THR A 70 -2.10 -12.12 -7.02
CA THR A 70 -1.33 -12.84 -8.04
C THR A 70 0.17 -12.72 -7.76
N ASN A 71 0.99 -13.47 -8.50
CA ASN A 71 2.45 -13.32 -8.47
C ASN A 71 2.90 -11.87 -8.77
N LYS A 72 2.19 -11.18 -9.68
CA LYS A 72 2.45 -9.78 -10.00
C LYS A 72 2.02 -8.84 -8.87
N GLY A 73 0.89 -9.09 -8.22
CA GLY A 73 0.45 -8.39 -7.00
C GLY A 73 1.46 -8.50 -5.86
N ILE A 74 2.02 -9.69 -5.66
CA ILE A 74 3.02 -9.96 -4.63
C ILE A 74 4.36 -9.25 -4.94
N SER A 75 4.84 -9.38 -6.18
CA SER A 75 6.13 -8.82 -6.62
C SER A 75 6.12 -7.29 -6.70
N TYR A 76 5.04 -6.68 -7.19
CA TYR A 76 4.89 -5.23 -7.21
C TYR A 76 4.96 -4.64 -5.79
N ASN A 77 4.32 -5.33 -4.83
CA ASN A 77 4.42 -4.95 -3.43
C ASN A 77 5.85 -5.05 -2.89
N HIS A 78 6.60 -6.10 -3.25
CA HIS A 78 8.00 -6.22 -2.87
C HIS A 78 8.84 -5.05 -3.42
N PHE A 79 8.68 -4.73 -4.70
CA PHE A 79 9.36 -3.61 -5.36
C PHE A 79 9.07 -2.26 -4.68
N ILE A 80 7.79 -1.91 -4.47
CA ILE A 80 7.42 -0.62 -3.87
C ILE A 80 7.87 -0.50 -2.40
N SER A 81 7.76 -1.59 -1.63
CA SER A 81 8.24 -1.59 -0.23
C SER A 81 9.75 -1.35 -0.15
N LYS A 82 10.52 -1.93 -1.07
CA LYS A 82 11.97 -1.76 -1.16
C LYS A 82 12.37 -0.33 -1.54
N ILE A 83 11.68 0.28 -2.51
CA ILE A 83 11.90 1.69 -2.90
C ILE A 83 11.62 2.63 -1.73
N ARG A 84 10.52 2.41 -0.99
CA ARG A 84 10.17 3.26 0.15
C ARG A 84 11.20 3.17 1.27
N SER A 85 11.64 1.96 1.59
CA SER A 85 12.72 1.73 2.56
C SER A 85 14.01 2.41 2.12
N HIS A 86 14.41 2.27 0.85
CA HIS A 86 15.58 2.96 0.30
C HIS A 86 15.45 4.49 0.38
N SER A 87 14.29 5.06 0.04
CA SER A 87 14.06 6.51 0.12
C SER A 87 14.15 7.03 1.56
N TYR A 88 13.63 6.29 2.54
CA TYR A 88 13.77 6.62 3.95
C TYR A 88 15.24 6.57 4.42
N ILE A 89 15.97 5.51 4.05
CA ILE A 89 17.39 5.35 4.37
C ILE A 89 18.21 6.50 3.77
N ILE A 90 17.98 6.85 2.51
CA ILE A 90 18.64 7.98 1.83
C ILE A 90 18.38 9.29 2.58
N LYS A 91 17.14 9.57 2.99
CA LYS A 91 16.79 10.79 3.75
C LYS A 91 17.51 10.85 5.10
N TRP A 92 17.63 9.73 5.81
CA TRP A 92 18.31 9.66 7.10
C TRP A 92 19.82 9.90 6.96
N ILE A 93 20.46 9.32 5.92
CA ILE A 93 21.89 9.51 5.65
C ILE A 93 22.23 10.98 5.36
N PHE A 94 21.43 11.68 4.55
CA PHE A 94 21.64 13.11 4.30
C PHE A 94 21.56 13.96 5.56
N GLY A 95 20.66 13.61 6.50
CA GLY A 95 20.57 14.29 7.79
C GLY A 95 21.87 14.19 8.59
N ILE A 96 22.46 12.98 8.66
CA ILE A 96 23.71 12.75 9.39
C ILE A 96 24.88 13.51 8.74
N ILE A 97 25.00 13.43 7.41
CA ILE A 97 26.09 14.09 6.69
C ILE A 97 26.02 15.61 6.86
N ALA A 98 24.82 16.21 6.79
CA ALA A 98 24.63 17.65 7.01
C ALA A 98 25.08 18.10 8.41
N THR A 99 24.77 17.31 9.45
CA THR A 99 25.19 17.61 10.83
C THR A 99 26.72 17.53 10.99
N VAL A 100 27.35 16.51 10.40
CA VAL A 100 28.82 16.35 10.48
C VAL A 100 29.56 17.46 9.73
N ILE A 101 29.11 17.81 8.53
CA ILE A 101 29.71 18.90 7.75
C ILE A 101 29.52 20.26 8.46
N GLY A 102 28.33 20.51 9.02
CA GLY A 102 28.08 21.72 9.80
C GLY A 102 29.01 21.84 11.01
N ALA A 103 29.22 20.76 11.77
CA ALA A 103 30.13 20.74 12.93
C ALA A 103 31.60 20.95 12.54
N ILE A 104 32.05 20.40 11.42
CA ILE A 104 33.42 20.59 10.90
C ILE A 104 33.65 22.03 10.44
N ILE A 105 32.65 22.65 9.80
CA ILE A 105 32.73 24.06 9.36
C ILE A 105 32.74 25.00 10.57
N ILE A 106 31.88 24.77 11.56
CA ILE A 106 31.81 25.58 12.79
C ILE A 106 33.11 25.47 13.59
N SER A 107 33.65 24.26 13.75
CA SER A 107 34.93 24.07 14.47
C SER A 107 36.15 24.67 13.76
N LYS A 108 36.13 24.83 12.43
CA LYS A 108 37.20 25.51 11.67
C LYS A 108 37.08 27.04 11.64
N LEU A 109 35.90 27.60 11.94
CA LEU A 109 35.64 29.04 11.87
C LEU A 109 35.82 29.78 13.20
N GLY A 110 36.13 29.09 14.31
CA GLY A 110 36.55 29.72 15.56
C GLY A 110 35.52 30.70 16.13
N PHE A 111 34.43 30.18 16.66
CA PHE A 111 33.59 30.85 17.66
C PHE A 111 33.68 30.09 18.98
#